data_AF-A0A3P6TWA1-F1
#
_entry.id   AF-A0A3P6TWA1-F1
#
_cell.length_a   1.000
_cell.length_b   1.000
_cell.length_c   1.000
_cell.angle_alpha   90.00
_cell.angle_beta   90.00
_cell.angle_gamma   90.00
#
_symmetry.space_group_name_H-M   'P 1'
#
loop_
_entity.id
_entity.type
_entity.pdbx_description
1 polymer ?
#
loop_
_entity_poly.entity_id
_entity_poly.type
_entity_poly.pdbx_seq_one_letter_code
_entity_poly.pdbx_strand_id
1 'polypeptide(L)'
;MGSVSAMSGHKKDTMVVFKNEVKGLDLSNFEVRQLMYKSKDSTRVPMFVMRPKNLTLDGSAPCLLYGYGGFAISLKPAFSLTYSLFLQHFNGVAAVANIRGGGEYGEKWHSGGKILNKQNCFDDFIAAAESLIELKYTSPESACSNQRPDLFGASICHVPVTDMLRFHRFTIGHAWQSDYGDVSKEEVFRYLMRSIGKSDAS
;
A
#
# COMPACT_ATOMS: atom_id res chain seq x y z
N MET A 1 32.92 17.67 -37.03
CA MET A 1 31.81 17.03 -36.28
C MET A 1 31.38 18.02 -35.22
N GLY A 2 30.10 18.39 -35.15
CA GLY A 2 29.62 19.46 -34.27
C GLY A 2 29.39 18.98 -32.84
N SER A 3 29.84 19.76 -31.86
CA SER A 3 29.49 19.58 -30.45
C SER A 3 28.06 20.05 -30.20
N VAL A 4 27.24 19.22 -29.54
CA VAL A 4 25.92 19.64 -29.06
C VAL A 4 26.13 20.52 -27.83
N SER A 5 26.01 21.83 -28.00
CA SER A 5 26.09 22.78 -26.89
C SER A 5 24.94 22.55 -25.91
N ALA A 6 25.23 22.59 -24.62
CA ALA A 6 24.21 22.45 -23.58
C ALA A 6 23.23 23.62 -23.65
N MET A 7 21.94 23.36 -23.83
CA MET A 7 20.92 24.40 -23.77
C MET A 7 20.89 25.03 -22.38
N SER A 8 21.10 26.34 -22.33
CA SER A 8 21.07 27.12 -21.08
C SER A 8 19.63 27.18 -20.54
N GLY A 9 19.26 26.18 -19.75
CA GLY A 9 17.97 26.14 -19.07
C GLY A 9 17.82 27.32 -18.13
N HIS A 10 16.84 28.20 -18.39
CA HIS A 10 16.52 29.31 -17.51
C HIS A 10 16.19 28.78 -16.11
N LYS A 11 17.06 29.05 -15.13
CA LYS A 11 16.68 28.96 -13.72
C LYS A 11 15.55 29.95 -13.49
N LYS A 12 14.33 29.44 -13.30
CA LYS A 12 13.26 30.24 -12.69
C LYS A 12 13.66 30.47 -11.23
N ASP A 13 13.89 31.72 -10.85
CA ASP A 13 14.10 32.08 -9.45
C ASP A 13 12.86 31.71 -8.63
N THR A 14 13.00 30.60 -7.90
CA THR A 14 11.86 29.95 -7.25
C THR A 14 11.67 30.53 -5.85
N MET A 15 10.90 31.61 -5.84
CA MET A 15 10.20 32.22 -4.70
C MET A 15 9.71 31.23 -3.62
N VAL A 16 10.49 30.86 -2.60
CA VAL A 16 9.94 30.09 -1.46
C VAL A 16 9.11 31.03 -0.57
N VAL A 17 7.83 31.18 -0.92
CA VAL A 17 6.86 32.03 -0.18
C VAL A 17 6.58 31.48 1.23
N PHE A 18 6.58 30.16 1.37
CA PHE A 18 6.29 29.47 2.63
C PHE A 18 7.01 28.12 2.69
N LYS A 19 7.50 27.75 3.88
CA LYS A 19 8.16 26.46 4.16
C LYS A 19 7.71 25.97 5.53
N ASN A 20 7.12 24.77 5.58
CA ASN A 20 6.87 24.08 6.83
C ASN A 20 8.17 23.43 7.33
N GLU A 21 8.53 23.67 8.59
CA GLU A 21 9.65 23.01 9.26
C GLU A 21 9.17 22.37 10.56
N VAL A 22 9.45 21.08 10.75
CA VAL A 22 9.11 20.34 11.96
C VAL A 22 10.32 20.36 12.88
N LYS A 23 10.21 21.09 14.00
CA LYS A 23 11.29 21.19 14.99
C LYS A 23 11.63 19.81 15.55
N GLY A 24 12.92 19.47 15.59
CA GLY A 24 13.39 18.17 16.09
C GLY A 24 13.23 17.01 15.10
N LEU A 25 12.96 17.28 13.81
CA LEU A 25 12.93 16.28 12.74
C LEU A 25 13.93 16.67 11.63
N ASP A 26 15.12 16.07 11.65
CA ASP A 26 16.07 16.21 10.55
C ASP A 26 15.81 15.13 9.49
N LEU A 27 15.12 15.53 8.43
CA LEU A 27 14.78 14.69 7.28
C LEU A 27 16.01 14.14 6.54
N SER A 28 17.21 14.69 6.74
CA SER A 28 18.43 14.23 6.09
C SER A 28 18.90 12.84 6.58
N ASN A 29 18.44 12.39 7.76
CA ASN A 29 18.78 11.07 8.33
C ASN A 29 17.98 9.91 7.72
N PHE A 30 16.92 10.19 6.97
CA PHE A 30 16.05 9.16 6.37
C PHE A 30 16.28 9.06 4.86
N GLU A 31 15.95 7.90 4.29
CA GLU A 31 15.85 7.70 2.86
C GLU A 31 14.48 7.13 2.48
N VAL A 32 14.08 7.39 1.23
CA VAL A 32 12.89 6.81 0.60
C VAL A 32 13.34 6.13 -0.69
N ARG A 33 12.95 4.88 -0.90
CA ARG A 33 13.22 4.10 -2.11
C ARG A 33 11.91 3.58 -2.68
N GLN A 34 11.78 3.57 -4.01
CA GLN A 34 10.71 2.82 -4.67
C GLN A 34 11.26 1.44 -5.04
N LEU A 35 10.56 0.40 -4.61
CA LEU A 35 10.81 -0.99 -4.97
C LEU A 35 9.69 -1.47 -5.92
N MET A 36 10.02 -2.45 -6.76
CA MET A 36 9.03 -3.20 -7.55
C MET A 36 9.11 -4.66 -7.12
N TYR A 37 8.04 -5.18 -6.53
CA TYR A 37 7.94 -6.58 -6.14
C TYR A 37 6.98 -7.34 -7.06
N LYS A 38 6.95 -8.68 -6.97
CA LYS A 38 6.00 -9.51 -7.72
C LYS A 38 4.84 -9.91 -6.82
N SER A 39 3.62 -9.74 -7.30
CA SER A 39 2.45 -10.43 -6.77
C SER A 39 2.45 -11.91 -7.17
N LYS A 40 1.52 -12.66 -6.59
CA LYS A 40 1.28 -14.10 -6.78
C LYS A 40 1.07 -14.51 -8.25
N ASP A 41 0.48 -13.64 -9.06
CA ASP A 41 0.29 -13.82 -10.52
C ASP A 41 1.45 -13.25 -11.35
N SER A 42 2.59 -12.95 -10.71
CA SER A 42 3.76 -12.27 -11.26
C SER A 42 3.55 -10.82 -11.74
N THR A 43 2.39 -10.19 -11.47
CA THR A 43 2.21 -8.74 -11.67
C THR A 43 3.26 -7.97 -10.88
N ARG A 44 3.96 -7.02 -11.51
CA ARG A 44 4.90 -6.13 -10.79
C ARG A 44 4.13 -4.99 -10.12
N VAL A 45 4.24 -4.90 -8.79
CA VAL A 45 3.54 -3.90 -7.97
C VAL A 45 4.56 -2.94 -7.36
N PRO A 46 4.30 -1.61 -7.33
CA PRO A 46 5.20 -0.64 -6.69
C PRO A 46 5.03 -0.63 -5.17
N MET A 47 6.11 -0.34 -4.46
CA MET A 47 6.09 -0.03 -3.04
C MET A 47 7.11 1.07 -2.72
N PHE A 48 6.70 2.11 -2.00
CA PHE A 48 7.62 3.06 -1.39
C PHE A 48 8.04 2.55 -0.02
N VAL A 49 9.34 2.45 0.24
CA VAL A 49 9.91 2.06 1.53
C VAL A 49 10.72 3.22 2.09
N MET A 50 10.47 3.58 3.34
CA MET A 50 11.01 4.72 4.06
C MET A 50 11.71 4.21 5.33
N ARG A 51 12.95 4.64 5.58
CA ARG A 51 13.76 4.16 6.73
C ARG A 51 14.87 5.15 7.14
N PRO A 52 15.41 5.04 8.36
CA PRO A 52 16.71 5.64 8.71
C PRO A 52 17.83 5.10 7.82
N LYS A 53 18.75 5.97 7.37
CA LYS A 53 19.86 5.60 6.47
C LYS A 53 20.84 4.62 7.11
N ASN A 54 21.03 4.75 8.42
CA ASN A 54 21.91 3.94 9.26
C ASN A 54 21.27 2.63 9.75
N LEU A 55 20.02 2.32 9.35
CA LEU A 55 19.37 1.08 9.73
C LEU A 55 20.06 -0.14 9.09
N THR A 56 20.36 -1.17 9.89
CA THR A 56 20.80 -2.47 9.40
C THR A 56 19.63 -3.24 8.78
N LEU A 57 19.83 -3.89 7.63
CA LEU A 57 18.83 -4.75 7.01
C LEU A 57 19.09 -6.22 7.40
N ASP A 58 18.79 -6.53 8.66
CA ASP A 58 18.90 -7.87 9.26
C ASP A 58 17.54 -8.53 9.55
N GLY A 59 16.43 -7.80 9.38
CA GLY A 59 15.07 -8.22 9.67
C GLY A 59 14.55 -7.85 11.08
N SER A 60 15.37 -7.26 11.94
CA SER A 60 14.99 -6.92 13.33
C SER A 60 14.08 -5.70 13.47
N ALA A 61 13.97 -4.86 12.44
CA ALA A 61 13.28 -3.58 12.53
C ALA A 61 11.75 -3.73 12.51
N PRO A 62 11.00 -3.02 13.38
CA PRO A 62 9.54 -3.01 13.33
C PRO A 62 9.06 -2.30 12.06
N CYS A 63 7.98 -2.81 11.44
CA CYS A 63 7.50 -2.28 10.17
C CYS A 63 6.01 -1.90 10.15
N LEU A 64 5.72 -0.72 9.62
CA LEU A 64 4.37 -0.26 9.28
C LEU A 64 4.16 -0.38 7.77
N LEU A 65 3.46 -1.42 7.32
CA LEU A 65 3.02 -1.58 5.94
C LEU A 65 1.59 -1.05 5.76
N TYR A 66 1.40 -0.15 4.80
CA TYR A 66 0.12 0.47 4.47
C TYR A 66 -0.27 0.25 2.99
N GLY A 67 -1.57 0.15 2.73
CA GLY A 67 -2.17 -0.04 1.41
C GLY A 67 -3.66 0.30 1.44
N TYR A 68 -4.30 0.39 0.27
CA TYR A 68 -5.73 0.72 0.16
C TYR A 68 -6.45 -0.12 -0.89
N GLY A 69 -6.01 -0.05 -2.16
CA GLY A 69 -6.44 -0.97 -3.21
C GLY A 69 -7.94 -0.93 -3.54
N GLY A 70 -8.48 0.23 -3.89
CA GLY A 70 -9.86 0.35 -4.33
C GLY A 70 -10.21 1.74 -4.85
N PHE A 71 -11.39 1.86 -5.46
CA PHE A 71 -12.03 3.11 -5.86
C PHE A 71 -11.18 4.02 -6.77
N ALA A 72 -10.22 3.44 -7.49
CA ALA A 72 -9.20 4.16 -8.28
C ALA A 72 -8.38 5.20 -7.48
N ILE A 73 -8.32 5.09 -6.15
CA ILE A 73 -7.54 6.02 -5.31
C ILE A 73 -6.06 5.64 -5.38
N SER A 74 -5.21 6.57 -5.86
CA SER A 74 -3.75 6.39 -5.89
C SER A 74 -3.08 6.82 -4.60
N LEU A 75 -2.27 5.95 -3.99
CA LEU A 75 -1.46 6.26 -2.82
C LEU A 75 -0.15 6.98 -3.21
N LYS A 76 -0.24 8.29 -3.39
CA LYS A 76 0.90 9.14 -3.70
C LYS A 76 1.77 9.39 -2.45
N PRO A 77 3.11 9.48 -2.57
CA PRO A 77 3.98 9.93 -1.49
C PRO A 77 3.55 11.31 -0.96
N ALA A 78 3.37 11.41 0.37
CA ALA A 78 2.97 12.62 1.07
C ALA A 78 3.70 12.70 2.42
N PHE A 79 3.83 13.91 2.97
CA PHE A 79 4.39 14.08 4.31
C PHE A 79 3.45 13.50 5.37
N SER A 80 3.99 12.68 6.27
CA SER A 80 3.26 12.04 7.38
C SER A 80 4.08 12.16 8.65
N LEU A 81 3.62 13.00 9.60
CA LEU A 81 4.28 13.16 10.90
C LEU A 81 4.31 11.82 11.67
N THR A 82 3.27 10.99 11.54
CA THR A 82 3.21 9.65 12.13
C THR A 82 4.34 8.76 11.64
N TYR A 83 4.61 8.75 10.32
CA TYR A 83 5.75 8.00 9.78
C TYR A 83 7.08 8.63 10.21
N SER A 84 7.24 9.95 10.14
CA SER A 84 8.46 10.62 10.61
C SER A 84 8.80 10.30 12.08
N LEU A 85 7.81 10.30 12.97
CA LEU A 85 8.00 9.93 14.38
C LEU A 85 8.29 8.44 14.55
N PHE A 86 7.64 7.56 13.79
CA PHE A 86 7.91 6.11 13.82
C PHE A 86 9.35 5.80 13.40
N LEU A 87 9.79 6.34 12.26
CA LEU A 87 11.16 6.15 11.77
C LEU A 87 12.20 6.73 12.75
N GLN A 88 11.92 7.90 13.34
CA GLN A 88 12.85 8.60 14.23
C GLN A 88 12.99 7.94 15.61
N HIS A 89 11.88 7.51 16.22
CA HIS A 89 11.87 7.08 17.64
C HIS A 89 11.84 5.56 17.84
N PHE A 90 11.44 4.79 16.81
CA PHE A 90 11.42 3.32 16.86
C PHE A 90 12.46 2.69 15.93
N ASN A 91 13.26 3.50 15.22
CA ASN A 91 14.25 3.06 14.22
C ASN A 91 13.67 2.11 13.16
N GLY A 92 12.36 2.22 12.90
CA GLY A 92 11.59 1.26 12.11
C GLY A 92 11.61 1.51 10.60
N VAL A 93 10.81 0.72 9.88
CA VAL A 93 10.58 0.84 8.43
C VAL A 93 9.11 1.15 8.16
N ALA A 94 8.82 2.18 7.37
CA ALA A 94 7.45 2.47 6.91
C ALA A 94 7.35 2.18 5.41
N ALA A 95 6.30 1.45 5.00
CA ALA A 95 6.10 1.01 3.63
C ALA A 95 4.69 1.34 3.13
N VAL A 96 4.58 1.77 1.87
CA VAL A 96 3.30 2.05 1.20
C VAL A 96 3.26 1.26 -0.10
N ALA A 97 2.39 0.25 -0.16
CA ALA A 97 2.22 -0.62 -1.32
C ALA A 97 1.11 -0.09 -2.25
N ASN A 98 1.46 0.18 -3.51
CA ASN A 98 0.57 0.70 -4.55
C ASN A 98 -0.21 -0.44 -5.24
N ILE A 99 -0.89 -1.27 -4.42
CA ILE A 99 -1.62 -2.47 -4.84
C ILE A 99 -2.75 -2.18 -5.85
N ARG A 100 -3.18 -3.21 -6.61
CA ARG A 100 -4.29 -3.10 -7.56
C ARG A 100 -5.61 -2.68 -6.89
N GLY A 101 -6.53 -2.17 -7.69
CA GLY A 101 -7.74 -1.46 -7.23
C GLY A 101 -7.50 0.04 -7.04
N GLY A 102 -6.26 0.47 -6.81
CA GLY A 102 -5.87 1.88 -6.89
C GLY A 102 -5.83 2.42 -8.34
N GLY A 103 -5.56 3.72 -8.48
CA GLY A 103 -5.54 4.42 -9.78
C GLY A 103 -4.15 4.58 -10.42
N GLU A 104 -3.09 4.05 -9.82
CA GLU A 104 -1.69 4.36 -10.12
C GLU A 104 -1.28 4.12 -11.59
N TYR A 105 -1.83 3.07 -12.22
CA TYR A 105 -1.66 2.80 -13.66
C TYR A 105 -3.00 2.89 -14.43
N GLY A 106 -3.91 3.76 -13.96
CA GLY A 106 -5.21 4.03 -14.57
C GLY A 106 -6.21 2.88 -14.45
N GLU A 107 -7.25 2.90 -15.30
CA GLU A 107 -8.40 1.98 -15.20
C GLU A 107 -8.02 0.49 -15.23
N LYS A 108 -6.94 0.09 -15.92
CA LYS A 108 -6.48 -1.32 -15.89
C LYS A 108 -5.99 -1.74 -14.50
N TRP A 109 -5.44 -0.82 -13.70
CA TRP A 109 -5.04 -1.06 -12.32
C TRP A 109 -6.24 -1.16 -11.39
N HIS A 110 -7.24 -0.28 -11.59
CA HIS A 110 -8.50 -0.31 -10.85
C HIS A 110 -9.31 -1.59 -11.13
N SER A 111 -9.57 -1.88 -12.41
CA SER A 111 -10.23 -3.11 -12.86
C SER A 111 -9.48 -4.39 -12.46
N GLY A 112 -8.16 -4.32 -12.33
CA GLY A 112 -7.33 -5.41 -11.83
C GLY A 112 -7.52 -5.74 -10.34
N GLY A 113 -8.28 -4.93 -9.58
CA GLY A 113 -8.52 -5.11 -8.15
C GLY A 113 -9.92 -4.65 -7.71
N LYS A 114 -10.96 -4.97 -8.49
CA LYS A 114 -12.38 -4.73 -8.15
C LYS A 114 -13.28 -5.91 -8.50
N ILE A 115 -14.42 -6.02 -7.83
CA ILE A 115 -15.42 -7.08 -7.99
C ILE A 115 -14.76 -8.48 -7.94
N LEU A 116 -14.82 -9.28 -9.01
CA LEU A 116 -14.28 -10.65 -9.05
C LEU A 116 -12.74 -10.70 -8.98
N ASN A 117 -12.07 -9.56 -9.23
CA ASN A 117 -10.62 -9.43 -9.11
C ASN A 117 -10.19 -8.94 -7.71
N LYS A 118 -11.09 -8.75 -6.74
CA LYS A 118 -10.75 -8.11 -5.45
C LYS A 118 -9.70 -8.85 -4.62
N GLN A 119 -9.64 -10.19 -4.73
CA GLN A 119 -8.58 -11.00 -4.11
C GLN A 119 -7.17 -10.57 -4.53
N ASN A 120 -6.99 -9.99 -5.73
CA ASN A 120 -5.70 -9.47 -6.18
C ASN A 120 -5.18 -8.36 -5.26
N CYS A 121 -6.05 -7.55 -4.65
CA CYS A 121 -5.65 -6.53 -3.67
C CYS A 121 -5.00 -7.17 -2.44
N PHE A 122 -5.54 -8.30 -1.97
CA PHE A 122 -5.02 -9.03 -0.82
C PHE A 122 -3.75 -9.81 -1.18
N ASP A 123 -3.73 -10.48 -2.33
CA ASP A 123 -2.55 -11.18 -2.84
C ASP A 123 -1.38 -10.20 -3.10
N ASP A 124 -1.65 -9.01 -3.64
CA ASP A 124 -0.67 -7.92 -3.80
C ASP A 124 -0.14 -7.42 -2.44
N PHE A 125 -1.00 -7.29 -1.43
CA PHE A 125 -0.61 -6.78 -0.10
C PHE A 125 0.18 -7.82 0.72
N ILE A 126 -0.19 -9.09 0.60
CA ILE A 126 0.56 -10.22 1.18
C ILE A 126 1.95 -10.29 0.57
N ALA A 127 2.07 -10.22 -0.76
CA ALA A 127 3.37 -10.24 -1.44
C ALA A 127 4.25 -9.02 -1.10
N ALA A 128 3.68 -7.87 -0.71
CA ALA A 128 4.45 -6.73 -0.19
C ALA A 128 5.13 -7.07 1.14
N ALA A 129 4.40 -7.68 2.07
CA ALA A 129 4.94 -8.12 3.36
C ALA A 129 6.02 -9.21 3.18
N GLU A 130 5.75 -10.21 2.35
CA GLU A 130 6.73 -11.26 2.02
C GLU A 130 8.02 -10.67 1.43
N SER A 131 7.90 -9.68 0.54
CA SER A 131 9.06 -8.98 -0.04
C SER A 131 9.84 -8.14 0.96
N LEU A 132 9.19 -7.54 1.97
CA LEU A 132 9.88 -6.81 3.04
C LEU A 132 10.67 -7.76 3.96
N ILE A 133 10.14 -8.97 4.19
CA ILE A 133 10.79 -10.01 4.99
C ILE A 133 11.96 -10.63 4.21
N GLU A 134 11.78 -10.98 2.93
CA GLU A 134 12.84 -11.52 2.06
C GLU A 134 14.03 -10.54 1.96
N LEU A 135 13.75 -9.26 1.78
CA LEU A 135 14.75 -8.19 1.69
C LEU A 135 15.25 -7.69 3.06
N LYS A 136 14.89 -8.37 4.16
CA LYS A 136 15.34 -8.11 5.54
C LYS A 136 15.08 -6.69 6.06
N TYR A 137 13.99 -6.06 5.62
CA TYR A 137 13.48 -4.84 6.24
C TYR A 137 12.75 -5.10 7.56
N THR A 138 12.21 -6.31 7.78
CA THR A 138 11.43 -6.68 8.98
C THR A 138 11.30 -8.20 9.12
N SER A 139 10.58 -8.66 10.15
CA SER A 139 10.25 -10.07 10.40
C SER A 139 8.73 -10.30 10.42
N PRO A 140 8.25 -11.56 10.35
CA PRO A 140 6.82 -11.86 10.45
C PRO A 140 6.12 -11.35 11.73
N GLU A 141 6.86 -11.12 12.81
CA GLU A 141 6.30 -10.84 14.14
C GLU A 141 5.68 -9.42 14.27
N SER A 142 5.45 -8.67 13.16
CA SER A 142 5.30 -7.19 13.19
C SER A 142 4.05 -6.49 12.54
N ALA A 143 3.34 -7.03 11.54
CA ALA A 143 2.11 -6.43 10.91
C ALA A 143 0.95 -7.45 10.88
N CYS A 144 -0.34 -7.25 10.49
CA CYS A 144 -1.31 -8.40 10.48
C CYS A 144 -2.53 -8.40 9.53
N SER A 145 -3.00 -9.60 9.15
CA SER A 145 -4.16 -9.91 8.28
C SER A 145 -4.77 -11.32 8.50
N ASN A 146 -6.09 -11.44 8.29
CA ASN A 146 -6.88 -12.69 8.43
C ASN A 146 -6.46 -13.83 7.47
N GLN A 147 -5.95 -13.52 6.27
CA GLN A 147 -5.67 -14.56 5.27
C GLN A 147 -4.31 -15.25 5.47
N ARG A 148 -3.36 -14.58 6.13
CA ARG A 148 -1.98 -15.05 6.40
C ARG A 148 -1.49 -14.56 7.78
N PRO A 149 -2.15 -14.92 8.89
CA PRO A 149 -1.76 -14.46 10.23
C PRO A 149 -0.35 -14.93 10.64
N ASP A 150 0.23 -15.89 9.92
CA ASP A 150 1.61 -16.37 10.04
C ASP A 150 2.68 -15.36 9.61
N LEU A 151 2.36 -14.43 8.69
CA LEU A 151 3.29 -13.37 8.26
C LEU A 151 3.40 -12.23 9.28
N PHE A 152 2.71 -12.34 10.42
CA PHE A 152 1.89 -11.22 10.83
C PHE A 152 1.52 -11.09 12.34
N GLY A 153 2.33 -10.35 13.12
CA GLY A 153 2.06 -9.94 14.51
C GLY A 153 0.89 -8.95 14.84
N ALA A 154 0.74 -7.78 14.20
CA ALA A 154 -0.21 -6.72 14.65
C ALA A 154 -0.94 -5.92 13.54
N SER A 155 -2.28 -5.80 13.60
CA SER A 155 -3.11 -5.15 12.55
C SER A 155 -3.90 -3.95 13.07
N ILE A 156 -4.10 -2.93 12.21
CA ILE A 156 -4.89 -1.73 12.51
C ILE A 156 -5.86 -1.45 11.35
N CYS A 157 -7.08 -1.98 11.46
CA CYS A 157 -8.15 -1.73 10.50
C CYS A 157 -8.92 -0.46 10.89
N HIS A 158 -8.62 0.67 10.25
CA HIS A 158 -9.30 1.96 10.52
C HIS A 158 -10.56 2.11 9.65
N VAL A 159 -11.73 2.15 10.30
CA VAL A 159 -13.08 2.24 9.69
C VAL A 159 -13.35 1.21 8.56
N PRO A 160 -13.15 -0.11 8.81
CA PRO A 160 -13.25 -1.14 7.77
C PRO A 160 -14.70 -1.43 7.35
N VAL A 161 -14.89 -1.73 6.06
CA VAL A 161 -16.11 -2.39 5.57
C VAL A 161 -15.96 -3.90 5.80
N THR A 162 -16.72 -4.46 6.74
CA THR A 162 -16.56 -5.85 7.18
C THR A 162 -17.69 -6.78 6.73
N ASP A 163 -18.95 -6.34 6.81
CA ASP A 163 -20.10 -7.09 6.27
C ASP A 163 -20.20 -6.87 4.75
N MET A 164 -19.40 -7.62 4.00
CA MET A 164 -19.40 -7.58 2.53
C MET A 164 -20.71 -8.07 1.90
N LEU A 165 -21.61 -8.70 2.66
CA LEU A 165 -22.91 -9.14 2.17
C LEU A 165 -23.98 -8.06 2.32
N ARG A 166 -23.82 -7.12 3.25
CA ARG A 166 -24.85 -6.11 3.61
C ARG A 166 -24.39 -4.66 3.53
N PHE A 167 -23.11 -4.35 3.27
CA PHE A 167 -22.59 -2.97 3.20
C PHE A 167 -23.49 -2.02 2.37
N HIS A 168 -24.01 -2.50 1.25
CA HIS A 168 -24.85 -1.74 0.32
C HIS A 168 -26.17 -1.23 0.93
N ARG A 169 -26.61 -1.82 2.06
CA ARG A 169 -27.86 -1.47 2.75
C ARG A 169 -27.71 -0.30 3.74
N PHE A 170 -26.49 0.17 3.99
CA PHE A 170 -26.21 1.18 5.01
C PHE A 170 -25.65 2.47 4.39
N THR A 171 -26.28 3.60 4.74
CA THR A 171 -25.90 4.96 4.33
C THR A 171 -25.53 5.07 2.83
N ILE A 172 -24.27 5.37 2.51
CA ILE A 172 -23.75 5.56 1.14
C ILE A 172 -23.19 4.27 0.53
N GLY A 173 -23.21 3.15 1.26
CA GLY A 173 -22.56 1.90 0.87
C GLY A 173 -23.04 1.31 -0.46
N HIS A 174 -24.25 1.65 -0.92
CA HIS A 174 -24.75 1.29 -2.25
C HIS A 174 -23.83 1.80 -3.38
N ALA A 175 -23.22 2.97 -3.24
CA ALA A 175 -22.27 3.51 -4.22
C ALA A 175 -21.02 2.62 -4.37
N TRP A 176 -20.65 1.87 -3.32
CA TRP A 176 -19.49 0.99 -3.31
C TRP A 176 -19.71 -0.35 -4.03
N GLN A 177 -20.94 -0.64 -4.48
CA GLN A 177 -21.20 -1.78 -5.38
C GLN A 177 -20.46 -1.64 -6.73
N SER A 178 -19.97 -0.44 -7.06
CA SER A 178 -19.07 -0.18 -8.19
C SER A 178 -17.66 -0.78 -8.03
N ASP A 179 -17.21 -1.04 -6.79
CA ASP A 179 -15.85 -1.55 -6.48
C ASP A 179 -15.88 -2.96 -5.88
N TYR A 180 -16.87 -3.24 -5.02
CA TYR A 180 -17.06 -4.57 -4.40
C TYR A 180 -18.00 -5.49 -5.19
N GLY A 181 -18.84 -4.93 -6.07
CA GLY A 181 -19.86 -5.65 -6.81
C GLY A 181 -21.25 -5.54 -6.21
N ASP A 182 -22.24 -5.95 -7.01
CA ASP A 182 -23.64 -5.99 -6.62
C ASP A 182 -24.01 -7.37 -6.04
N VAL A 183 -24.20 -7.42 -4.72
CA VAL A 183 -24.48 -8.65 -3.96
C VAL A 183 -25.80 -9.32 -4.36
N SER A 184 -26.71 -8.63 -5.06
CA SER A 184 -27.94 -9.24 -5.59
C SER A 184 -27.67 -10.20 -6.76
N LYS A 185 -26.47 -10.14 -7.36
CA LYS A 185 -26.03 -11.03 -8.45
C LYS A 185 -25.36 -12.27 -7.86
N GLU A 186 -25.86 -13.44 -8.24
CA GLU A 186 -25.42 -14.72 -7.66
C GLU A 186 -23.90 -14.95 -7.78
N GLU A 187 -23.29 -14.59 -8.90
CA GLU A 187 -21.84 -14.69 -9.11
C GLU A 187 -21.04 -13.87 -8.07
N VAL A 188 -21.46 -12.62 -7.82
CA VAL A 188 -20.84 -11.73 -6.82
C VAL A 188 -21.11 -12.25 -5.41
N PHE A 189 -22.32 -12.73 -5.12
CA PHE A 189 -22.63 -13.34 -3.82
C PHE A 189 -21.75 -14.56 -3.54
N ARG A 190 -21.66 -15.51 -4.49
CA ARG A 190 -20.78 -16.70 -4.40
C ARG A 190 -19.31 -16.31 -4.22
N TYR A 191 -18.85 -15.28 -4.95
CA TYR A 191 -17.50 -14.74 -4.83
C TYR A 191 -17.21 -14.19 -3.42
N LEU A 192 -18.08 -13.31 -2.91
CA LEU A 192 -17.91 -12.69 -1.60
C LEU A 192 -18.01 -13.73 -0.47
N MET A 193 -18.93 -14.69 -0.56
CA MET A 193 -19.00 -15.83 0.37
C MET A 193 -17.68 -16.62 0.42
N ARG A 194 -17.09 -16.93 -0.74
CA ARG A 194 -15.78 -17.62 -0.82
C ARG A 194 -14.63 -16.78 -0.23
N SER A 195 -14.72 -15.45 -0.26
CA SER A 195 -13.70 -14.58 0.35
C SER A 195 -13.79 -14.51 1.89
N ILE A 196 -14.97 -14.83 2.46
CA ILE A 196 -15.24 -14.81 3.91
C ILE A 196 -14.85 -16.13 4.58
N GLY A 197 -15.02 -17.27 3.91
CA GLY A 197 -14.70 -18.61 4.46
C GLY A 197 -13.53 -19.31 3.76
N LYS A 198 -12.48 -19.67 4.53
CA LYS A 198 -11.58 -20.76 4.14
C LYS A 198 -12.23 -22.11 4.47
N SER A 199 -11.96 -23.12 3.63
CA SER A 199 -12.15 -24.57 3.88
C SER A 199 -13.49 -24.99 4.51
N ASP A 200 -14.50 -25.28 3.67
CA ASP A 200 -14.80 -26.66 3.26
C ASP A 200 -16.14 -26.79 2.52
N ALA A 201 -16.09 -27.18 1.24
CA ALA A 201 -17.26 -27.59 0.43
C ALA A 201 -16.79 -28.31 -0.86
N SER A 202 -16.50 -29.61 -0.73
CA SER A 202 -16.13 -30.59 -1.78
C SER A 202 -15.05 -30.15 -2.78
#